data_AF-A0A9Q0KTH6-F1
#
_entry.id   AF-A0A9Q0KTH6-F1
#
_cell.length_a   1.000
_cell.length_b   1.000
_cell.length_c   1.000
_cell.angle_alpha   90.00
_cell.angle_beta   90.00
_cell.angle_gamma   90.00
#
_symmetry.space_group_name_H-M   'P 1'
#
loop_
_entity.id
_entity.type
_entity.pdbx_description
1 polymer ?
#
loop_
_entity_poly.entity_id
_entity_poly.type
_entity_poly.pdbx_seq_one_letter_code
_entity_poly.pdbx_strand_id
1 'polypeptide(L)'
;MAAAARRKLVLLSVLLSFFIGGAKAACSSGCNLALASYYVWDQSTLTFISEVMNTSIQTILDYNHQISNPDSLQAYTRILVPFSRCDCINELEQLPCPQHSK
;
A
#
# COMPACT_ATOMS: atom_id res chain seq x y z
N MET A 1 43.38 28.39 -7.02
CA MET A 1 42.55 28.72 -5.83
C MET A 1 41.03 28.57 -6.04
N ALA A 2 40.50 28.72 -7.26
CA ALA A 2 39.05 28.65 -7.51
C ALA A 2 38.41 27.24 -7.34
N ALA A 3 39.11 26.14 -7.63
CA ALA A 3 38.55 24.78 -7.57
C ALA A 3 38.28 24.27 -6.15
N ALA A 4 39.13 24.64 -5.18
CA ALA A 4 38.96 24.26 -3.77
C ALA A 4 37.77 25.00 -3.12
N ALA A 5 37.57 26.27 -3.49
CA ALA A 5 36.40 27.05 -3.06
C ALA A 5 35.09 26.48 -3.63
N ARG A 6 35.09 26.02 -4.89
CA ARG A 6 33.95 25.34 -5.52
C ARG A 6 33.62 24.01 -4.83
N ARG A 7 34.61 23.18 -4.49
CA ARG A 7 34.39 21.91 -3.76
C ARG A 7 33.83 22.14 -2.35
N LYS A 8 34.33 23.14 -1.62
CA LYS A 8 33.81 23.50 -0.29
C LYS A 8 32.37 24.02 -0.36
N LEU A 9 32.04 24.82 -1.37
CA LEU A 9 30.68 25.32 -1.58
C LEU A 9 29.69 24.19 -1.90
N VAL A 10 30.09 23.23 -2.73
CA VAL A 10 29.28 22.03 -3.06
C VAL A 10 29.07 21.13 -1.84
N LEU A 11 30.12 20.92 -1.04
CA LEU A 11 30.00 20.16 0.22
C LEU A 11 29.05 20.85 1.21
N LEU A 12 29.14 22.17 1.36
CA LEU A 12 28.25 22.94 2.22
C LEU A 12 26.79 22.88 1.73
N SER A 13 26.55 22.98 0.42
CA SER A 13 25.19 22.89 -0.14
C SER A 13 24.58 21.50 0.04
N VAL A 14 25.39 20.43 -0.11
CA VAL A 14 24.92 19.05 0.13
C VAL A 14 24.61 18.85 1.61
N LEU A 15 25.47 19.32 2.53
CA LEU A 15 25.22 19.21 3.97
C LEU A 15 23.96 19.97 4.40
N LEU A 16 23.70 21.16 3.85
CA LEU A 16 22.48 21.95 4.14
C LEU A 16 21.20 21.26 3.63
N SER A 17 21.27 20.55 2.50
CA SER A 17 20.09 19.88 1.92
C SER A 17 19.55 18.72 2.76
N PHE A 18 20.40 18.06 3.58
CA PHE A 18 19.98 16.99 4.50
C PHE A 18 19.14 17.48 5.68
N PHE A 19 19.20 18.77 6.04
CA PHE A 19 18.50 19.32 7.21
C PHE A 19 17.12 19.92 6.90
N ILE A 20 16.69 19.96 5.63
CA ILE A 20 15.52 20.76 5.22
C ILE A 20 14.26 19.92 4.90
N GLY A 21 14.33 18.59 4.84
CA GLY A 21 13.21 17.78 4.33
C GLY A 21 12.69 16.72 5.31
N GLY A 22 11.63 17.02 6.06
CA GLY A 22 10.76 16.01 6.65
C GLY A 22 9.59 15.73 5.72
N ALA A 23 9.55 14.57 5.05
CA ALA A 23 8.37 14.17 4.30
C ALA A 23 7.29 13.69 5.28
N LYS A 24 6.16 14.41 5.36
CA LYS A 24 4.98 13.97 6.11
C LYS A 24 4.06 13.22 5.15
N ALA A 25 3.60 12.04 5.54
CA ALA A 25 2.50 11.37 4.84
C ALA A 25 1.28 12.31 4.89
N ALA A 26 0.80 12.72 3.72
CA ALA A 26 -0.29 13.69 3.60
C ALA A 26 -1.28 13.21 2.54
N CYS A 27 -2.55 13.40 2.83
CA CYS A 27 -3.65 13.24 1.89
C CYS A 27 -4.63 14.41 2.10
N SER A 28 -5.37 14.80 1.06
CA SER A 28 -6.38 15.87 1.15
C SER A 28 -7.80 15.33 1.30
N SER A 29 -8.06 14.12 0.80
CA SER A 29 -9.38 13.49 0.77
C SER A 29 -9.24 11.98 0.58
N GLY A 30 -10.27 11.25 0.99
CA GLY A 30 -10.42 9.83 0.70
C GLY A 30 -10.97 9.55 -0.70
N CYS A 31 -11.37 8.30 -0.93
CA CYS A 31 -12.04 7.84 -2.14
C CYS A 31 -13.23 6.93 -1.80
N ASN A 32 -14.22 6.84 -2.70
CA ASN A 32 -15.43 6.03 -2.47
C ASN A 32 -15.19 4.52 -2.68
N LEU A 33 -14.17 4.17 -3.45
CA LEU A 33 -13.83 2.82 -3.84
C LEU A 33 -12.33 2.71 -4.10
N ALA A 34 -11.70 1.71 -3.48
CA ALA A 34 -10.34 1.29 -3.76
C ALA A 34 -10.29 -0.22 -3.99
N LEU A 35 -9.20 -0.69 -4.61
CA LEU A 35 -8.98 -2.10 -4.94
C LEU A 35 -7.69 -2.59 -4.28
N ALA A 36 -7.81 -3.56 -3.39
CA ALA A 36 -6.67 -4.28 -2.85
C ALA A 36 -6.22 -5.37 -3.83
N SER A 37 -4.93 -5.39 -4.17
CA SER A 37 -4.34 -6.51 -4.91
C SER A 37 -4.00 -7.61 -3.91
N TYR A 38 -4.93 -8.53 -3.66
CA TYR A 38 -4.77 -9.62 -2.69
C TYR A 38 -3.96 -10.76 -3.32
N TYR A 39 -2.89 -11.19 -2.64
CA TYR A 39 -2.07 -12.32 -3.08
C TYR A 39 -2.64 -13.62 -2.55
N VAL A 40 -3.08 -14.51 -3.45
CA VAL A 40 -3.70 -15.79 -3.09
C VAL A 40 -2.61 -16.78 -2.67
N TRP A 41 -2.54 -17.10 -1.38
CA TRP A 41 -1.67 -18.18 -0.88
C TRP A 41 -2.27 -19.56 -1.14
N ASP A 42 -1.46 -20.61 -1.03
CA ASP A 42 -1.95 -21.99 -1.15
C ASP A 42 -3.10 -22.26 -0.17
N GLN A 43 -4.13 -22.97 -0.64
CA GLN A 43 -5.35 -23.29 0.11
C GLN A 43 -6.22 -22.08 0.54
N SER A 44 -5.95 -20.86 0.04
CA SER A 44 -6.88 -19.73 0.17
C SER A 44 -8.24 -20.04 -0.45
N THR A 45 -9.32 -19.61 0.19
CA THR A 45 -10.69 -19.67 -0.35
C THR A 45 -11.28 -18.27 -0.48
N LEU A 46 -12.23 -18.08 -1.40
CA LEU A 46 -12.96 -16.82 -1.49
C LEU A 46 -13.71 -16.49 -0.19
N THR A 47 -14.21 -17.49 0.52
CA THR A 47 -14.83 -17.30 1.84
C THR A 47 -13.86 -16.66 2.82
N PHE A 48 -12.65 -17.20 2.97
CA PHE A 48 -11.65 -16.63 3.86
C PHE A 48 -11.28 -15.19 3.48
N ILE A 49 -11.08 -14.94 2.18
CA ILE A 49 -10.75 -13.59 1.68
C ILE A 49 -11.91 -12.62 1.95
N SER A 50 -13.15 -13.06 1.73
CA SER A 50 -14.35 -12.27 1.94
C SER A 50 -14.53 -11.85 3.40
N GLU A 51 -14.23 -12.76 4.34
CA GLU A 51 -14.34 -12.52 5.78
C GLU A 51 -13.28 -11.52 6.26
N VAL A 52 -12.01 -11.75 5.92
CA VAL A 52 -10.89 -10.90 6.37
C VAL A 52 -10.98 -9.50 5.75
N MET A 53 -11.40 -9.40 4.50
CA MET A 53 -11.52 -8.14 3.78
C MET A 53 -12.90 -7.48 3.98
N ASN A 54 -13.81 -8.11 4.74
CA ASN A 54 -15.18 -7.67 4.96
C ASN A 54 -15.89 -7.22 3.66
N THR A 55 -15.79 -8.05 2.63
CA THR A 55 -16.29 -7.77 1.27
C THR A 55 -17.01 -9.00 0.76
N SER A 56 -18.22 -8.86 0.19
CA SER A 56 -18.98 -10.03 -0.26
C SER A 56 -18.29 -10.78 -1.40
N ILE A 57 -18.44 -12.11 -1.43
CA ILE A 57 -17.87 -12.96 -2.50
C ILE A 57 -18.34 -12.47 -3.88
N GLN A 58 -19.62 -12.14 -4.03
CA GLN A 58 -20.16 -11.64 -5.30
C GLN A 58 -19.45 -10.36 -5.75
N THR A 59 -19.26 -9.41 -4.84
CA THR A 59 -18.53 -8.17 -5.15
C THR A 59 -17.08 -8.44 -5.53
N ILE A 60 -16.42 -9.44 -4.95
CA ILE A 60 -15.07 -9.83 -5.38
C ILE A 60 -15.11 -10.39 -6.81
N LEU A 61 -16.06 -11.28 -7.12
CA LEU A 61 -16.19 -11.89 -8.45
C LEU A 61 -16.50 -10.85 -9.54
N ASP A 62 -17.28 -9.81 -9.22
CA ASP A 62 -17.61 -8.71 -10.14
C ASP A 62 -16.36 -7.94 -10.62
N TYR A 63 -15.26 -7.95 -9.85
CA TYR A 63 -13.99 -7.33 -10.22
C TYR A 63 -12.95 -8.33 -10.76
N ASN A 64 -13.27 -9.63 -10.80
CA ASN A 64 -12.34 -10.69 -11.17
C ASN A 64 -12.96 -11.69 -12.14
N HIS A 65 -13.35 -11.24 -13.33
CA HIS A 65 -13.95 -12.08 -14.37
C HIS A 65 -13.05 -13.22 -14.87
N GLN A 66 -11.75 -13.22 -14.54
CA GLN A 66 -10.84 -14.33 -14.82
C GLN A 66 -11.10 -15.56 -13.94
N ILE A 67 -11.83 -15.42 -12.82
CA ILE A 67 -12.19 -16.54 -11.94
C ILE A 67 -13.38 -17.27 -12.54
N SER A 68 -13.11 -18.37 -13.24
CA SER A 68 -14.15 -19.20 -13.87
C SER A 68 -14.89 -20.10 -12.86
N ASN A 69 -14.22 -20.49 -11.76
CA ASN A 69 -14.78 -21.32 -10.71
C ASN A 69 -14.51 -20.67 -9.33
N PRO A 70 -15.52 -20.15 -8.62
CA PRO A 70 -15.37 -19.55 -7.30
C PRO A 70 -14.81 -20.50 -6.22
N ASP A 71 -14.99 -21.81 -6.38
CA ASP A 71 -14.52 -22.82 -5.43
C ASP A 71 -13.04 -23.20 -5.64
N SER A 72 -12.42 -22.73 -6.72
CA SER A 72 -11.03 -23.04 -7.06
C SER A 72 -10.26 -21.78 -7.45
N LEU A 73 -9.52 -21.23 -6.49
CA LEU A 73 -8.62 -20.11 -6.73
C LEU A 73 -7.24 -20.61 -7.15
N GLN A 74 -6.67 -19.96 -8.17
CA GLN A 74 -5.29 -20.22 -8.57
C GLN A 74 -4.34 -19.59 -7.55
N ALA A 75 -3.58 -20.43 -6.84
CA ALA A 75 -2.57 -19.96 -5.90
C ALA A 75 -1.45 -19.18 -6.59
N TYR A 76 -0.76 -18.35 -5.82
CA TYR A 76 0.35 -17.50 -6.23
C TYR A 76 -0.01 -16.46 -7.29
N THR A 77 -1.30 -16.14 -7.42
CA THR A 77 -1.82 -15.08 -8.27
C THR A 77 -2.35 -13.91 -7.44
N ARG A 78 -2.80 -12.86 -8.12
CA ARG A 78 -3.41 -11.69 -7.49
C ARG A 78 -4.84 -11.51 -7.96
N ILE A 79 -5.74 -11.24 -7.03
CA ILE A 79 -7.13 -10.87 -7.30
C ILE A 79 -7.41 -9.47 -6.75
N LEU A 80 -8.38 -8.78 -7.33
CA LEU A 80 -8.79 -7.45 -6.93
C LEU A 80 -9.91 -7.53 -5.90
N VAL A 81 -9.67 -7.06 -4.67
CA VAL A 81 -10.68 -7.04 -3.62
C VAL A 81 -11.12 -5.59 -3.37
N PRO A 82 -12.35 -5.20 -3.78
CA PRO A 82 -12.84 -3.84 -3.59
C PRO A 82 -13.16 -3.55 -2.12
N PHE A 83 -12.87 -2.33 -1.66
CA PHE A 83 -13.27 -1.84 -0.34
C PHE A 83 -13.64 -0.35 -0.39
N SER A 84 -14.60 0.04 0.45
CA SER A 84 -15.11 1.42 0.48
C SER A 84 -14.39 2.33 1.47
N ARG A 85 -13.70 1.77 2.49
CA ARG A 85 -12.96 2.55 3.49
C ARG A 85 -11.59 2.99 2.98
N CYS A 86 -11.61 3.85 1.97
CA CYS A 86 -10.44 4.55 1.45
C CYS A 86 -10.40 5.95 2.05
N ASP A 87 -10.15 6.05 3.35
CA ASP A 87 -10.17 7.31 4.04
C ASP A 87 -8.79 7.96 4.07
N CYS A 88 -8.77 9.29 4.05
CA CYS A 88 -7.56 10.04 4.33
C CYS A 88 -7.32 10.04 5.85
N ILE A 89 -6.44 9.16 6.32
CA ILE A 89 -6.10 9.02 7.74
C ILE A 89 -5.02 10.05 8.08
N ASN A 90 -5.43 11.19 8.63
CA ASN A 90 -4.53 12.32 8.93
C ASN A 90 -3.72 12.16 10.22
N GLU A 91 -4.11 11.22 11.08
CA GLU A 91 -3.43 10.90 12.35
C GLU A 91 -3.54 9.40 12.60
N LEU A 92 -2.49 8.66 12.23
CA LEU A 92 -2.17 7.49 13.03
C LEU A 92 -1.52 8.03 14.30
N GLU A 93 -2.25 7.98 15.41
CA GLU A 93 -1.64 7.55 16.67
C GLU A 93 -0.64 6.45 16.29
N GLN A 94 0.65 6.72 16.52
CA GLN A 94 1.75 5.90 16.02
C GLN A 94 1.73 4.53 16.70
N LEU A 95 0.79 3.67 16.35
CA LEU A 95 1.01 2.25 16.42
C LEU A 95 1.92 1.94 15.22
N PRO A 96 3.20 1.64 15.44
CA PRO A 96 4.04 1.15 14.37
C PRO A 96 3.30 -0.03 13.73
N CYS A 97 3.24 -0.08 12.39
CA CYS A 97 2.83 -1.31 11.71
C CYS A 97 3.65 -2.43 12.36
N PRO A 98 3.02 -3.48 12.93
CA PRO A 98 3.74 -4.54 13.59
C PRO A 98 4.78 -5.03 12.60
N GLN A 99 6.03 -4.70 12.87
CA GLN A 99 7.13 -5.27 12.14
C GLN A 99 7.03 -6.73 12.52
N HIS A 100 6.58 -7.57 11.59
CA HIS A 100 6.81 -9.00 11.70
C HIS A 100 8.33 -9.17 11.67
N SER A 101 8.91 -9.09 12.86
CA SER A 101 10.29 -9.38 13.16
C SER A 101 10.53 -10.82 12.69
N LYS A 102 11.46 -10.97 11.74
CA LYS A 102 12.15 -12.24 11.55
C LYS A 102 12.98 -12.56 12.79
#